data_AF-A0A1I7DY01-F1
#
_entry.id   AF-A0A1I7DY01-F1
#
_cell.length_a   1.000
_cell.length_b   1.000
_cell.length_c   1.000
_cell.angle_alpha   90.00
_cell.angle_beta   90.00
_cell.angle_gamma   90.00
#
_symmetry.space_group_name_H-M   'P 1'
#
loop_
_entity.id
_entity.type
_entity.pdbx_description
1 polymer ?
#
loop_
_entity_poly.entity_id
_entity_poly.type
_entity_poly.pdbx_seq_one_letter_code
_entity_poly.pdbx_strand_id
1 'polypeptide(L)'
;MFPYKPILSLNLKSIVMTLSQEDNLLIQAHFTTVLLVELKNNNFLGSDYYDQMKFGDPLIKNSLKQIQVDNQGALLMTLYAMLVMPKQLLENQYPAEFDHLNKFIDLIKLKASSTYESDSESIDFVRHIRNSVAHARVTFEPNVSVNFLDKNESASRICEIILPLSSMGYLLEQLQNIFRRYLGQLQTNSRNGPNS
;
A
#
# COMPACT_ATOMS: atom_id res chain seq x y z
N MET A 1 7.96 -12.21 -5.67
CA MET A 1 8.60 -12.80 -4.47
C MET A 1 9.41 -11.69 -3.81
N PHE A 2 9.08 -11.33 -2.58
CA PHE A 2 9.57 -10.11 -1.92
C PHE A 2 10.68 -10.43 -0.93
N PRO A 3 11.95 -10.06 -1.19
CA PRO A 3 12.98 -10.14 -0.17
C PRO A 3 12.76 -9.03 0.87
N TYR A 4 12.14 -9.37 2.00
CA TYR A 4 12.06 -8.49 3.17
C TYR A 4 13.42 -8.47 3.89
N LYS A 5 14.02 -7.27 4.02
CA LYS A 5 15.12 -7.07 4.98
C LYS A 5 14.50 -6.74 6.34
N PRO A 6 14.86 -7.46 7.42
CA PRO A 6 14.32 -7.20 8.75
C PRO A 6 14.57 -5.74 9.15
N ILE A 7 13.50 -5.02 9.49
CA ILE A 7 13.62 -3.70 10.09
C ILE A 7 14.13 -3.89 11.52
N LEU A 8 15.30 -3.30 11.76
CA LEU A 8 15.88 -2.84 13.03
C LEU A 8 14.96 -2.90 14.26
N SER A 9 15.58 -3.24 15.39
CA SER A 9 15.07 -3.09 16.77
C SER A 9 14.43 -1.71 17.03
N LEU A 10 13.15 -1.54 16.68
CA LEU A 10 12.36 -0.40 17.11
C LEU A 10 12.06 -0.56 18.60
N ASN A 11 12.52 0.37 19.44
CA ASN A 11 12.01 0.49 20.80
C ASN A 11 10.66 1.22 20.77
N LEU A 12 9.60 0.51 20.33
CA LEU A 12 8.24 1.04 20.19
C LEU A 12 7.65 1.55 21.51
N LYS A 13 8.16 1.08 22.67
CA LYS A 13 7.66 1.49 23.98
C LYS A 13 7.79 2.99 24.26
N SER A 14 8.79 3.67 23.72
CA SER A 14 8.95 5.12 23.92
C SER A 14 8.09 5.96 22.97
N ILE A 15 7.63 5.39 21.85
CA ILE A 15 6.88 6.10 20.81
C ILE A 15 5.39 6.17 21.14
N VAL A 16 4.84 5.11 21.77
CA VAL A 16 3.38 4.94 21.97
C VAL A 16 2.73 6.00 22.88
N MET A 17 3.49 6.72 23.72
CA MET A 17 2.89 7.60 24.74
C MET A 17 2.53 9.02 24.26
N THR A 18 2.86 9.45 23.03
CA THR A 18 2.56 10.81 22.54
C THR A 18 2.29 10.90 21.02
N LEU A 19 1.70 9.86 20.40
CA LEU A 19 1.37 9.91 18.96
C LEU A 19 0.08 10.69 18.71
N SER A 20 0.04 11.47 17.62
CA SER A 20 -1.22 12.02 17.13
C SER A 20 -2.11 10.89 16.60
N GLN A 21 -3.40 11.18 16.41
CA GLN A 21 -4.33 10.21 15.81
C GLN A 21 -3.90 9.81 14.40
N GLU A 22 -3.42 10.76 13.60
CA GLU A 22 -2.92 10.52 12.24
C GLU A 22 -1.68 9.63 12.25
N ASP A 23 -0.75 9.88 13.17
CA ASP A 23 0.45 9.06 13.28
C ASP A 23 0.13 7.62 13.68
N ASN A 24 -0.78 7.46 14.65
CA ASN A 24 -1.23 6.14 15.07
C ASN A 24 -1.88 5.37 13.92
N LEU A 25 -2.71 6.04 13.11
CA LEU A 25 -3.37 5.43 11.96
C LEU A 25 -2.35 4.96 10.91
N LEU A 26 -1.37 5.81 10.57
CA LEU A 26 -0.32 5.46 9.60
C LEU A 26 0.55 4.30 10.10
N ILE A 27 0.95 4.31 11.37
CA ILE A 27 1.76 3.24 11.97
C ILE A 27 1.00 1.91 11.95
N GLN A 28 -0.26 1.90 12.39
CA GLN A 28 -1.07 0.67 12.41
C GLN A 28 -1.34 0.12 11.00
N ALA A 29 -1.55 1.01 10.03
CA ALA A 29 -1.72 0.64 8.63
C ALA A 29 -0.46 -0.03 8.06
N HIS A 30 0.70 0.53 8.37
CA HIS A 30 1.98 -0.05 7.98
C HIS A 30 2.19 -1.42 8.64
N PHE A 31 1.96 -1.53 9.96
CA PHE A 31 2.14 -2.79 10.70
C PHE A 31 1.20 -3.89 10.24
N THR A 32 -0.05 -3.55 9.95
CA THR A 32 -1.02 -4.51 9.42
C THR A 32 -0.59 -5.02 8.05
N THR A 33 -0.06 -4.13 7.19
CA THR A 33 0.50 -4.52 5.90
C THR A 33 1.72 -5.44 6.06
N VAL A 34 2.65 -5.09 6.95
CA VAL A 34 3.84 -5.92 7.22
C VAL A 34 3.43 -7.29 7.75
N LEU A 35 2.43 -7.35 8.65
CA LEU A 35 1.90 -8.62 9.15
C LEU A 35 1.38 -9.50 8.00
N LEU A 36 0.59 -8.97 7.07
CA LEU A 36 0.09 -9.73 5.92
C LEU A 36 1.22 -10.29 5.05
N VAL A 37 2.26 -9.47 4.81
CA VAL A 37 3.46 -9.89 4.08
C VAL A 37 4.18 -11.02 4.82
N GLU A 38 4.37 -10.90 6.14
CA GLU A 38 5.03 -11.92 6.94
C GLU A 38 4.22 -13.22 7.02
N LEU A 39 2.89 -13.15 7.11
CA LEU A 39 2.04 -14.34 7.03
C LEU A 39 2.23 -15.09 5.71
N LYS A 40 2.38 -14.36 4.59
CA LYS A 40 2.67 -14.97 3.30
C LYS A 40 4.09 -15.56 3.25
N ASN A 41 5.10 -14.79 3.67
CA ASN A 41 6.51 -15.20 3.64
C ASN A 41 6.76 -16.46 4.48
N ASN A 42 6.04 -16.62 5.59
CA ASN A 42 6.14 -17.77 6.49
C ASN A 42 5.16 -18.91 6.13
N ASN A 43 4.53 -18.87 4.95
CA ASN A 43 3.55 -19.86 4.50
C ASN A 43 2.47 -20.18 5.56
N PHE A 44 1.96 -19.15 6.25
CA PHE A 44 1.08 -19.33 7.41
C PHE A 44 -0.16 -20.19 7.08
N LEU A 45 -0.83 -19.92 5.96
CA LEU A 45 -2.03 -20.68 5.55
C LEU A 45 -1.74 -22.13 5.15
N GLY A 46 -0.46 -22.46 4.89
CA GLY A 46 0.01 -23.83 4.64
C GLY A 46 0.65 -24.49 5.87
N SER A 47 0.54 -23.89 7.06
CA SER A 47 1.16 -24.40 8.28
C SER A 47 0.22 -25.33 9.08
N ASP A 48 0.81 -26.29 9.80
CA ASP A 48 0.07 -27.15 10.75
C ASP A 48 -0.72 -26.34 11.78
N TYR A 49 -0.18 -25.18 12.17
CA TYR A 49 -0.85 -24.26 13.09
C TYR A 49 -2.19 -23.80 12.52
N TYR A 50 -2.20 -23.28 11.28
CA TYR A 50 -3.43 -22.87 10.62
C TYR A 50 -4.40 -24.03 10.45
N ASP A 51 -3.90 -25.23 10.18
CA ASP A 51 -4.70 -26.44 9.99
C ASP A 51 -5.45 -26.84 11.26
N GLN A 52 -4.88 -26.57 12.42
CA GLN A 52 -5.50 -26.83 13.72
C GLN A 52 -6.39 -25.67 14.22
N MET A 53 -6.30 -24.47 13.64
CA MET A 53 -7.14 -23.33 14.03
C MET A 53 -8.64 -23.61 13.83
N LYS A 54 -9.45 -23.33 14.85
CA LYS A 54 -10.91 -23.45 14.76
C LYS A 54 -11.50 -22.16 14.21
N PHE A 55 -12.14 -22.23 13.05
CA PHE A 55 -12.93 -21.16 12.47
C PHE A 55 -14.41 -21.42 12.77
N GLY A 56 -15.17 -20.35 13.01
CA GLY A 56 -16.64 -20.46 13.14
C GLY A 56 -17.28 -20.97 11.84
N ASP A 57 -16.65 -20.70 10.70
CA ASP A 57 -17.05 -21.18 9.38
C ASP A 57 -15.89 -21.96 8.71
N PRO A 58 -15.99 -23.29 8.58
CA PRO A 58 -15.00 -24.10 7.88
C PRO A 58 -14.86 -23.80 6.38
N LEU A 59 -15.91 -23.32 5.72
CA LEU A 59 -15.87 -22.97 4.29
C LEU A 59 -14.96 -21.77 4.07
N ILE A 60 -15.04 -20.76 4.93
CA ILE A 60 -14.14 -19.59 4.89
C ILE A 60 -12.68 -20.04 5.09
N LYS A 61 -12.42 -20.91 6.07
CA LYS A 61 -11.07 -21.44 6.33
C LYS A 61 -10.49 -22.15 5.09
N ASN A 62 -11.28 -23.03 4.47
CA ASN A 62 -10.84 -23.76 3.29
C ASN A 62 -10.64 -22.84 2.08
N SER A 63 -11.53 -21.85 1.91
CA SER A 63 -11.44 -20.87 0.83
C SER A 63 -10.20 -19.98 0.97
N LEU A 64 -9.84 -19.58 2.20
CA LEU A 64 -8.63 -18.81 2.47
C LEU A 64 -7.36 -19.54 2.03
N LYS A 65 -7.26 -20.86 2.24
CA LYS A 65 -6.14 -21.65 1.69
C LYS A 65 -6.07 -21.60 0.17
N GLN A 66 -7.21 -21.55 -0.52
CA GLN A 66 -7.23 -21.52 -1.98
C GLN A 66 -6.85 -20.15 -2.52
N ILE A 67 -7.43 -19.07 -1.98
CA ILE A 67 -7.20 -17.71 -2.47
C ILE A 67 -5.91 -17.09 -1.94
N GLN A 68 -5.33 -17.65 -0.87
CA GLN A 68 -4.09 -17.21 -0.22
C GLN A 68 -4.18 -15.84 0.48
N VAL A 69 -3.14 -15.47 1.24
CA VAL A 69 -3.07 -14.17 1.97
C VAL A 69 -2.94 -13.00 1.00
N ASP A 70 -2.21 -13.19 -0.09
CA ASP A 70 -1.89 -12.20 -1.13
C ASP A 70 -2.96 -12.13 -2.23
N ASN A 71 -4.22 -12.39 -1.87
CA ASN A 71 -5.36 -12.31 -2.78
C ASN A 71 -5.65 -10.86 -3.22
N GLN A 72 -6.49 -10.72 -4.26
CA GLN A 72 -6.86 -9.42 -4.84
C GLN A 72 -7.48 -8.45 -3.83
N GLY A 73 -8.31 -8.96 -2.91
CA GLY A 73 -8.90 -8.15 -1.84
C GLY A 73 -7.85 -7.63 -0.87
N ALA A 74 -6.89 -8.47 -0.48
CA ALA A 74 -5.75 -8.06 0.33
C ALA A 74 -4.90 -7.00 -0.37
N LEU A 75 -4.63 -7.13 -1.67
CA LEU A 75 -3.90 -6.11 -2.43
C LEU A 75 -4.64 -4.76 -2.39
N LEU A 76 -5.95 -4.75 -2.59
CA LEU A 76 -6.74 -3.51 -2.55
C LEU A 76 -6.67 -2.85 -1.17
N MET A 77 -6.78 -3.62 -0.09
CA MET A 77 -6.65 -3.13 1.29
C MET A 77 -5.23 -2.62 1.57
N THR A 78 -4.20 -3.33 1.07
CA THR A 78 -2.81 -2.89 1.18
C THR A 78 -2.57 -1.59 0.42
N LEU A 79 -3.10 -1.42 -0.80
CA LEU A 79 -2.98 -0.16 -1.54
C LEU A 79 -3.74 0.97 -0.84
N TYR A 80 -4.90 0.70 -0.24
CA TYR A 80 -5.57 1.71 0.57
C TYR A 80 -4.69 2.14 1.75
N ALA A 81 -4.15 1.17 2.48
CA ALA A 81 -3.29 1.39 3.64
C ALA A 81 -2.00 2.12 3.30
N MET A 82 -1.39 1.77 2.17
CA MET A 82 -0.03 2.17 1.81
C MET A 82 0.07 3.32 0.82
N LEU A 83 -0.99 3.60 0.05
CA LEU A 83 -1.04 4.68 -0.93
C LEU A 83 -2.14 5.70 -0.60
N VAL A 84 -3.39 5.27 -0.38
CA VAL A 84 -4.50 6.22 -0.23
C VAL A 84 -4.35 7.09 1.01
N MET A 85 -4.19 6.48 2.19
CA MET A 85 -4.06 7.25 3.42
C MET A 85 -2.76 8.08 3.46
N PRO A 86 -1.57 7.53 3.12
CA PRO A 86 -0.34 8.30 3.14
C PRO A 86 -0.34 9.44 2.15
N LYS A 87 -0.90 9.26 0.95
CA LYS A 87 -1.04 10.37 -0.01
C LYS A 87 -1.89 11.49 0.59
N GLN A 88 -2.94 11.17 1.34
CA GLN A 88 -3.80 12.17 1.96
C GLN A 88 -3.16 12.89 3.16
N LEU A 89 -2.35 12.18 3.95
CA LEU A 89 -1.81 12.69 5.22
C LEU A 89 -0.38 13.22 5.11
N LEU A 90 0.43 12.70 4.17
CA LEU A 90 1.87 12.92 4.12
C LEU A 90 2.35 13.69 2.88
N GLU A 91 1.51 13.93 1.87
CA GLU A 91 1.95 14.55 0.60
C GLU A 91 2.65 15.89 0.80
N ASN A 92 2.09 16.78 1.62
CA ASN A 92 2.66 18.10 1.85
C ASN A 92 4.02 18.03 2.57
N GLN A 93 4.24 16.97 3.36
CA GLN A 93 5.48 16.76 4.11
C GLN A 93 6.55 16.03 3.29
N TYR A 94 6.12 15.18 2.35
CA TYR A 94 6.99 14.32 1.53
C TYR A 94 6.70 14.43 0.02
N PRO A 95 6.67 15.64 -0.57
CA PRO A 95 6.29 15.82 -1.97
C PRO A 95 7.28 15.13 -2.92
N ALA A 96 8.58 15.19 -2.62
CA ALA A 96 9.63 14.60 -3.44
C ALA A 96 9.52 13.06 -3.51
N GLU A 97 9.08 12.41 -2.43
CA GLU A 97 8.83 10.98 -2.37
C GLU A 97 7.66 10.56 -3.25
N PHE A 98 6.57 11.34 -3.24
CA PHE A 98 5.42 11.08 -4.12
C PHE A 98 5.73 11.39 -5.58
N ASP A 99 6.54 12.41 -5.87
CA ASP A 99 7.05 12.68 -7.22
C ASP A 99 7.92 11.52 -7.74
N HIS A 100 8.77 10.97 -6.88
CA HIS A 100 9.58 9.81 -7.21
C HIS A 100 8.70 8.59 -7.49
N LEU A 101 7.68 8.36 -6.65
CA LEU A 101 6.70 7.30 -6.86
C LEU A 101 5.97 7.47 -8.21
N ASN A 102 5.59 8.71 -8.55
CA ASN A 102 4.93 9.01 -9.82
C ASN A 102 5.79 8.63 -11.03
N LYS A 103 7.07 9.03 -11.01
CA LYS A 103 8.05 8.65 -12.03
C LYS A 103 8.29 7.15 -12.07
N PHE A 104 8.33 6.49 -10.91
CA PHE A 104 8.49 5.05 -10.86
C PHE A 104 7.32 4.32 -11.53
N ILE A 105 6.08 4.74 -11.24
CA ILE A 105 4.88 4.17 -11.88
C ILE A 105 4.92 4.38 -13.39
N ASP A 106 5.35 5.57 -13.84
CA ASP A 106 5.53 5.89 -15.25
C ASP A 106 6.48 4.90 -15.96
N LEU A 107 7.53 4.45 -15.27
CA LEU A 107 8.50 3.48 -15.80
C LEU A 107 7.97 2.04 -15.86
N ILE A 108 7.14 1.63 -14.88
CA ILE A 108 6.70 0.23 -14.75
C ILE A 108 5.35 -0.08 -15.40
N LYS A 109 4.60 0.95 -15.83
CA LYS A 109 3.28 0.75 -16.43
C LYS A 109 3.35 -0.02 -17.74
N LEU A 110 2.33 -0.84 -18.00
CA LEU A 110 2.12 -1.43 -19.33
C LEU A 110 1.51 -0.41 -20.27
N LYS A 111 0.49 0.31 -19.77
CA LYS A 111 -0.28 1.28 -20.55
C LYS A 111 -0.89 2.31 -19.62
N ALA A 112 -1.05 3.54 -20.11
CA ALA A 112 -1.92 4.51 -19.49
C ALA A 112 -2.53 5.44 -20.53
N SER A 113 -3.71 5.98 -20.22
CA SER A 113 -4.37 7.02 -21.00
C SER A 113 -5.22 7.89 -20.08
N SER A 114 -5.19 9.20 -20.30
CA SER A 114 -6.01 10.15 -19.55
C SER A 114 -6.71 11.13 -20.48
N THR A 115 -7.95 11.49 -20.15
CA THR A 115 -8.69 12.58 -20.79
C THR A 115 -8.71 13.86 -19.96
N TYR A 116 -8.05 13.88 -18.79
CA TYR A 116 -8.00 15.05 -17.92
C TYR A 116 -7.07 16.11 -18.52
N GLU A 117 -7.51 17.36 -18.53
CA GLU A 117 -6.73 18.48 -19.10
C GLU A 117 -5.44 18.76 -18.32
N SER A 118 -5.47 18.51 -17.00
CA SER A 118 -4.30 18.61 -16.12
C SER A 118 -3.16 17.66 -16.51
N ASP A 119 -3.47 16.62 -17.28
CA ASP A 119 -2.50 15.59 -17.66
C ASP A 119 -1.97 15.77 -19.07
N SER A 120 -2.23 16.93 -19.69
CA SER A 120 -1.82 17.25 -21.06
C SER A 120 -0.30 17.18 -21.26
N GLU A 121 0.49 17.55 -20.24
CA GLU A 121 1.95 17.41 -20.27
C GLU A 121 2.42 16.06 -19.72
N SER A 122 1.85 15.62 -18.59
CA SER A 122 2.19 14.34 -17.97
C SER A 122 1.06 13.85 -17.06
N ILE A 123 0.85 12.54 -17.02
CA ILE A 123 -0.17 11.93 -16.16
C ILE A 123 0.31 11.91 -14.70
N ASP A 124 -0.54 12.38 -13.79
CA ASP A 124 -0.36 12.18 -12.35
C ASP A 124 -0.88 10.79 -11.95
N PHE A 125 -0.02 9.79 -12.15
CA PHE A 125 -0.31 8.38 -11.85
C PHE A 125 -0.67 8.16 -10.38
N VAL A 126 0.04 8.81 -9.45
CA VAL A 126 -0.20 8.64 -8.01
C VAL A 126 -1.61 9.08 -7.65
N ARG A 127 -2.05 10.26 -8.13
CA ARG A 127 -3.42 10.76 -7.90
C ARG A 127 -4.46 9.83 -8.49
N HIS A 128 -4.29 9.39 -9.74
CA HIS A 128 -5.27 8.55 -10.42
C HIS A 128 -5.37 7.14 -9.83
N ILE A 129 -4.25 6.50 -9.50
CA ILE A 129 -4.26 5.21 -8.83
C ILE A 129 -4.90 5.35 -7.44
N ARG A 130 -4.53 6.40 -6.68
CA ARG A 130 -5.16 6.70 -5.37
C ARG A 130 -6.68 6.79 -5.51
N ASN A 131 -7.18 7.55 -6.48
CA ASN A 131 -8.62 7.75 -6.67
C ASN A 131 -9.31 6.44 -7.08
N SER A 132 -8.68 5.67 -7.97
CA SER A 132 -9.18 4.36 -8.40
C SER A 132 -9.33 3.41 -7.21
N VAL A 133 -8.31 3.33 -6.34
CA VAL A 133 -8.33 2.49 -5.14
C VAL A 133 -9.38 2.99 -4.13
N ALA A 134 -9.43 4.30 -3.87
CA ALA A 134 -10.38 4.89 -2.92
C ALA A 134 -11.85 4.65 -3.33
N HIS A 135 -12.13 4.54 -4.63
CA HIS A 135 -13.47 4.26 -5.15
C HIS A 135 -13.68 2.78 -5.54
N ALA A 136 -12.77 1.88 -5.19
CA ALA A 136 -12.80 0.46 -5.56
C ALA A 136 -12.96 0.21 -7.07
N ARG A 137 -12.44 1.11 -7.90
CA ARG A 137 -12.43 1.02 -9.37
C ARG A 137 -11.13 0.36 -9.84
N VAL A 138 -10.90 -0.84 -9.34
CA VAL A 138 -9.72 -1.66 -9.64
C VAL A 138 -10.20 -2.99 -10.17
N THR A 139 -9.67 -3.39 -11.32
CA THR A 139 -9.96 -4.69 -11.92
C THR A 139 -8.69 -5.48 -12.15
N PHE A 140 -8.81 -6.80 -12.17
CA PHE A 140 -7.69 -7.71 -12.26
C PHE A 140 -7.84 -8.58 -13.49
N GLU A 141 -6.81 -8.59 -14.33
CA GLU A 141 -6.64 -9.66 -15.31
C GLU A 141 -5.85 -10.78 -14.64
N PRO A 142 -6.43 -11.98 -14.45
CA PRO A 142 -5.82 -13.04 -13.65
C PRO A 142 -4.39 -13.35 -14.09
N ASN A 143 -3.44 -13.22 -13.15
CA ASN A 143 -2.01 -13.48 -13.34
C ASN A 143 -1.28 -12.56 -14.36
N VAL A 144 -1.96 -11.58 -14.95
CA VAL A 144 -1.38 -10.66 -15.94
C VAL A 144 -1.20 -9.26 -15.38
N SER A 145 -2.29 -8.58 -15.02
CA SER A 145 -2.26 -7.13 -14.78
C SER A 145 -3.32 -6.67 -13.78
N VAL A 146 -3.11 -5.46 -13.28
CA VAL A 146 -4.07 -4.68 -12.49
C VAL A 146 -4.40 -3.42 -13.27
N ASN A 147 -5.69 -3.15 -13.44
CA ASN A 147 -6.19 -1.95 -14.10
C ASN A 147 -6.84 -1.01 -13.07
N PHE A 148 -6.37 0.24 -13.06
CA PHE A 148 -6.87 1.32 -12.22
C PHE A 148 -7.66 2.30 -13.08
N LEU A 149 -8.93 2.51 -12.75
CA LEU A 149 -9.82 3.41 -13.45
C LEU A 149 -10.25 4.59 -12.56
N ASP A 150 -9.68 5.76 -12.81
CA ASP A 150 -10.18 7.01 -12.24
C ASP A 150 -11.24 7.59 -13.17
N LYS A 151 -12.34 8.07 -12.57
CA LYS A 151 -13.48 8.63 -13.31
C LYS A 151 -14.07 9.81 -12.54
N ASN A 152 -14.11 10.96 -13.20
CA ASN A 152 -14.89 12.11 -12.80
C ASN A 152 -16.18 12.13 -13.64
N GLU A 153 -17.29 11.72 -13.04
CA GLU A 153 -18.57 11.59 -13.73
C GLU A 153 -19.12 12.94 -14.18
N SER A 154 -19.00 13.97 -13.35
CA SER A 154 -19.50 15.33 -13.64
C SER A 154 -18.81 15.95 -14.85
N ALA A 155 -17.52 15.67 -15.05
CA ALA A 155 -16.73 16.22 -16.15
C ALA A 155 -16.53 15.21 -17.31
N SER A 156 -17.13 14.01 -17.23
CA SER A 156 -16.92 12.91 -18.18
C SER A 156 -15.44 12.64 -18.48
N ARG A 157 -14.57 12.75 -17.47
CA ARG A 157 -13.13 12.50 -17.60
C ARG A 157 -12.76 11.15 -17.02
N ILE A 158 -11.87 10.45 -17.70
CA ILE A 158 -11.34 9.15 -17.29
C ILE A 158 -9.81 9.13 -17.35
N CYS A 159 -9.21 8.35 -16.47
CA CYS A 159 -7.82 7.96 -16.56
C CYS A 159 -7.74 6.45 -16.29
N GLU A 160 -7.14 5.72 -17.23
CA GLU A 160 -6.92 4.28 -17.15
C GLU A 160 -5.42 4.03 -17.05
N ILE A 161 -5.00 3.26 -16.05
CA ILE A 161 -3.60 2.89 -15.82
C ILE A 161 -3.52 1.39 -15.60
N ILE A 162 -2.73 0.72 -16.42
CA ILE A 162 -2.53 -0.74 -16.37
C ILE A 162 -1.10 -1.02 -15.92
N LEU A 163 -0.96 -1.71 -14.79
CA LEU A 163 0.32 -2.16 -14.26
C LEU A 163 0.40 -3.70 -14.34
N PRO A 164 1.57 -4.28 -14.66
CA PRO A 164 1.71 -5.73 -14.65
C PRO A 164 1.70 -6.23 -13.20
N LEU A 165 1.06 -7.38 -12.96
CA LEU A 165 0.97 -7.96 -11.61
C LEU A 165 2.36 -8.27 -11.03
N SER A 166 3.31 -8.65 -11.88
CA SER A 166 4.71 -8.86 -11.51
C SER A 166 5.40 -7.62 -10.93
N SER A 167 4.96 -6.41 -11.30
CA SER A 167 5.51 -5.15 -10.80
C SER A 167 4.85 -4.63 -9.53
N MET A 168 3.75 -5.24 -9.07
CA MET A 168 3.09 -4.85 -7.82
C MET A 168 4.07 -4.92 -6.66
N GLY A 169 5.00 -5.87 -6.72
CA GLY A 169 5.94 -6.00 -5.62
C GLY A 169 6.88 -4.82 -5.45
N TYR A 170 7.39 -4.31 -6.56
CA TYR A 170 8.24 -3.13 -6.56
C TYR A 170 7.45 -1.86 -6.19
N LEU A 171 6.18 -1.76 -6.61
CA LEU A 171 5.31 -0.65 -6.21
C LEU A 171 5.12 -0.62 -4.68
N LEU A 172 4.81 -1.75 -4.07
CA LEU A 172 4.65 -1.85 -2.61
C LEU A 172 5.95 -1.52 -1.87
N GLU A 173 7.11 -1.89 -2.41
CA GLU A 173 8.41 -1.52 -1.84
C GLU A 173 8.64 0.00 -1.87
N GLN A 174 8.29 0.68 -2.97
CA GLN A 174 8.38 2.14 -3.05
C GLN A 174 7.46 2.82 -2.02
N LEU A 175 6.23 2.32 -1.84
CA LEU A 175 5.33 2.83 -0.81
C LEU A 175 5.89 2.60 0.60
N GLN A 176 6.49 1.43 0.87
CA GLN A 176 7.15 1.15 2.15
C GLN A 176 8.33 2.08 2.42
N ASN A 177 9.07 2.53 1.39
CA ASN A 177 10.14 3.51 1.56
C ASN A 177 9.63 4.84 2.13
N ILE A 178 8.45 5.29 1.70
CA ILE A 178 7.81 6.51 2.23
C ILE A 178 7.54 6.34 3.74
N PHE A 179 6.94 5.21 4.13
CA PHE A 179 6.75 4.90 5.55
C PHE A 179 8.05 4.80 6.34
N ARG A 180 9.10 4.19 5.78
CA ARG A 180 10.40 4.11 6.46
C ARG A 180 10.96 5.49 6.77
N ARG A 181 10.88 6.44 5.82
CA ARG A 181 11.30 7.84 6.05
C ARG A 181 10.47 8.48 7.15
N TYR A 182 9.15 8.34 7.05
CA TYR A 182 8.21 8.87 8.03
C TYR A 182 8.44 8.36 9.46
N LEU A 183 8.55 7.04 9.63
CA LEU A 183 8.84 6.42 10.93
C LEU A 183 10.22 6.83 11.47
N GLY A 184 11.22 6.98 10.60
CA GLY A 184 12.55 7.47 10.97
C GLY A 184 12.52 8.91 11.50
N GLN A 185 11.69 9.78 10.89
CA GLN A 185 11.50 11.16 11.38
C GLN A 185 10.82 11.17 12.75
N LEU A 186 9.73 10.40 12.92
CA LEU A 186 9.05 10.30 14.22
C LEU A 186 10.00 9.88 15.35
N GLN A 187 10.87 8.89 15.10
CA GLN A 187 11.86 8.45 16.08
C GLN A 187 12.85 9.55 16.46
N THR A 188 13.33 10.31 15.47
CA THR A 188 14.27 11.41 15.69
C THR A 188 13.60 12.50 16.53
N ASN A 189 12.36 12.85 16.22
CA ASN A 189 11.59 13.84 16.97
C ASN A 189 11.33 13.39 18.41
N SER A 190 11.05 12.11 18.65
CA SER A 190 10.89 11.58 20.02
C SER A 190 12.18 11.58 20.83
N ARG A 191 13.36 11.50 20.20
CA ARG A 191 14.66 11.54 20.89
C ARG A 191 15.14 12.95 21.24
N ASN A 192 14.71 13.95 20.47
CA ASN A 192 15.12 15.36 20.63
C ASN A 192 14.08 16.22 21.37
N GLY A 193 13.09 15.60 22.04
CA GLY A 193 12.10 16.30 22.86
C GLY A 193 12.72 16.99 24.09
N PRO A 194 12.03 17.95 24.71
CA PRO A 194 12.60 18.93 25.67
C PRO A 194 13.14 18.38 27.01
N ASN A 195 13.30 17.06 27.13
CA ASN A 195 13.88 16.40 28.31
C ASN A 195 15.21 15.68 28.01
N SER A 196 15.89 16.00 26.90
CA SER A 196 17.29 15.59 26.65
C SER A 196 18.28 16.65 27.13
#